data_AF-A0A0G0WQI1-F1
#
_entry.id   AF-A0A0G0WQI1-F1
#
_cell.length_a   1.000
_cell.length_b   1.000
_cell.length_c   1.000
_cell.angle_alpha   90.00
_cell.angle_beta   90.00
_cell.angle_gamma   90.00
#
_symmetry.space_group_name_H-M   'P 1'
#
loop_
_entity.id
_entity.type
_entity.pdbx_description
1 polymer ?
#
loop_
_entity_poly.entity_id
_entity_poly.type
_entity_poly.pdbx_seq_one_letter_code
_entity_poly.pdbx_strand_id
1 'polypeptide(L)'
;MKKIEKILAVIGVAAALGAGVLGTHAVFAADDPSTSSNGVSELVRAIATKFNLDASAVQAVFDEQRETRYTQMEMRGEKRFQSKLFQAVTDGILTQDQADLVNAKHVEMKEFRMSLQGKTPEEIRIALKEQKEALDAWVKENNIPKSFVFFGRGSMMMGRGHGAKMMSGTGSAFHAEMMPAMEM
;
A
#
# COMPACT_ATOMS: atom_id res chain seq x y z
N MET A 1 2.81 46.12 16.18
CA MET A 1 3.36 44.74 16.22
C MET A 1 2.20 43.78 16.43
N LYS A 2 2.13 42.74 15.58
CA LYS A 2 0.97 41.90 15.32
C LYS A 2 0.63 41.00 16.51
N LYS A 3 -0.64 40.99 16.93
CA LYS A 3 -1.28 39.84 17.57
C LYS A 3 -2.58 39.63 16.81
N ILE A 4 -2.61 38.65 15.90
CA ILE A 4 -3.82 38.26 15.20
C ILE A 4 -4.20 36.89 15.72
N GLU A 5 -5.25 36.92 16.52
CA GLU A 5 -6.11 35.82 16.92
C GLU A 5 -6.75 35.22 15.66
N LYS A 6 -6.59 33.91 15.45
CA LYS A 6 -7.53 33.10 14.68
C LYS A 6 -7.62 31.72 15.32
N ILE A 7 -8.54 31.62 16.28
CA ILE A 7 -9.13 30.37 16.73
C ILE A 7 -9.93 29.83 15.54
N LEU A 8 -9.49 28.71 14.95
CA LEU A 8 -10.30 27.96 14.01
C LEU A 8 -10.99 26.84 14.78
N ALA A 9 -12.32 26.95 14.80
CA ALA A 9 -13.26 26.02 15.38
C ALA A 9 -13.09 24.62 14.78
N VAL A 10 -12.90 23.63 15.66
CA VAL A 10 -13.02 22.21 15.32
C VAL A 10 -14.52 21.89 15.25
N ILE A 11 -14.94 21.43 14.08
CA ILE A 11 -16.31 21.01 13.76
C ILE A 11 -16.63 19.77 14.61
N GLY A 12 -17.60 19.90 15.52
CA GLY A 12 -18.22 18.77 16.19
C GLY A 12 -19.19 18.07 15.23
N VAL A 13 -18.98 16.77 15.01
CA VAL A 13 -20.05 15.88 14.55
C VAL A 13 -20.31 14.88 15.67
N ALA A 14 -21.40 15.13 16.39
CA ALA A 14 -21.98 14.19 17.33
C ALA A 14 -22.58 13.02 16.55
N ALA A 15 -22.03 11.81 16.73
CA ALA A 15 -22.71 10.59 16.33
C ALA A 15 -23.47 10.05 17.55
N ALA A 16 -24.79 10.25 17.55
CA ALA A 16 -25.70 9.63 18.51
C ALA A 16 -25.70 8.11 18.31
N LEU A 17 -25.15 7.38 19.27
CA LEU A 17 -25.29 5.93 19.37
C LEU A 17 -26.65 5.63 20.03
N GLY A 18 -27.61 5.19 19.21
CA GLY A 18 -28.90 4.65 19.64
C GLY A 18 -28.90 3.12 19.57
N ALA A 19 -29.10 2.50 20.73
CA ALA A 19 -28.99 1.10 21.09
C ALA A 19 -29.74 0.05 20.23
N GLY A 20 -29.18 -1.17 20.18
CA GLY A 20 -29.78 -2.38 19.61
C GLY A 20 -29.16 -3.70 20.11
N VAL A 21 -29.33 -3.94 21.40
CA VAL A 21 -29.37 -5.18 22.20
C VAL A 21 -29.37 -6.56 21.47
N LEU A 22 -28.43 -7.42 21.92
CA LEU A 22 -28.43 -8.90 22.13
C LEU A 22 -28.60 -9.88 20.96
N GLY A 23 -27.70 -10.88 20.96
CA GLY A 23 -27.90 -12.17 20.28
C GLY A 23 -26.62 -12.93 19.98
N THR A 24 -25.82 -13.30 20.99
CA THR A 24 -24.66 -14.20 20.80
C THR A 24 -25.13 -15.63 20.56
N HIS A 25 -25.50 -15.93 19.32
CA HIS A 25 -25.38 -17.29 18.79
C HIS A 25 -24.14 -17.31 17.90
N ALA A 26 -23.19 -18.16 18.27
CA ALA A 26 -22.00 -18.44 17.47
C ALA A 26 -22.43 -18.94 16.09
N VAL A 27 -22.39 -18.05 15.10
CA VAL A 27 -22.39 -18.43 13.70
C VAL A 27 -20.91 -18.61 13.35
N PHE A 28 -20.49 -19.85 13.19
CA PHE A 28 -19.27 -20.15 12.46
C PHE A 28 -19.44 -19.55 11.07
N ALA A 29 -18.70 -18.47 10.79
CA ALA A 29 -18.66 -17.90 9.46
C ALA A 29 -18.05 -18.97 8.53
N ALA A 30 -18.91 -19.48 7.66
CA ALA A 30 -18.56 -20.38 6.57
C ALA A 30 -17.52 -19.73 5.65
N ASP A 31 -16.69 -20.59 5.07
CA ASP A 31 -15.77 -20.32 3.96
C ASP A 31 -16.25 -19.18 3.05
N ASP A 32 -15.53 -18.06 3.07
CA ASP A 32 -15.56 -17.09 1.97
C ASP A 32 -14.36 -17.41 1.05
N PRO A 33 -14.59 -17.98 -0.16
CA PRO A 33 -13.52 -18.35 -1.08
C PRO A 33 -12.93 -17.17 -1.87
N SER A 34 -13.22 -15.91 -1.50
CA SER A 34 -12.93 -14.74 -2.33
C SER A 34 -11.76 -13.83 -1.87
N THR A 35 -10.83 -14.29 -1.02
CA THR A 35 -9.80 -13.38 -0.46
C THR A 35 -8.38 -13.93 -0.43
N SER A 36 -7.72 -14.14 -1.57
CA SER A 36 -6.23 -14.26 -1.65
C SER A 36 -5.56 -15.30 -0.71
N SER A 37 -6.34 -16.15 -0.04
CA SER A 37 -5.97 -17.00 1.09
C SER A 37 -5.64 -18.43 0.65
N ASN A 38 -6.06 -18.80 -0.56
CA ASN A 38 -5.88 -20.15 -1.10
C ASN A 38 -4.41 -20.57 -1.15
N GLY A 39 -3.46 -19.66 -1.41
CA GLY A 39 -2.04 -20.03 -1.46
C GLY A 39 -1.40 -20.33 -0.10
N VAL A 40 -1.78 -19.58 0.94
CA VAL A 40 -1.22 -19.78 2.29
C VAL A 40 -1.89 -20.95 2.97
N SER A 41 -3.20 -21.11 2.84
CA SER A 41 -3.94 -22.24 3.41
C SER A 41 -3.47 -23.58 2.85
N GLU A 42 -3.19 -23.67 1.55
CA GLU A 42 -2.63 -24.88 0.94
C GLU A 42 -1.19 -25.15 1.40
N LEU A 43 -0.37 -24.10 1.61
CA LEU A 43 0.97 -24.24 2.16
C LEU A 43 0.93 -24.74 3.62
N VAL A 44 0.03 -24.19 4.44
CA VAL A 44 -0.20 -24.62 5.83
C VAL A 44 -0.60 -26.10 5.87
N ARG A 45 -1.55 -26.51 5.03
CA ARG A 45 -1.98 -27.92 4.90
C ARG A 45 -0.83 -28.84 4.45
N ALA A 46 -0.04 -28.42 3.47
CA ALA A 46 1.10 -29.19 2.97
C ALA A 46 2.20 -29.36 4.03
N ILE A 47 2.51 -28.30 4.79
CA ILE A 47 3.48 -28.36 5.90
C ILE A 47 2.97 -29.24 7.02
N ALA A 48 1.72 -29.06 7.45
CA ALA A 48 1.08 -29.87 8.47
C ALA A 48 1.11 -31.37 8.11
N THR A 49 0.76 -31.71 6.87
CA THR A 49 0.77 -33.10 6.38
C THR A 49 2.19 -33.66 6.27
N LYS A 50 3.14 -32.89 5.72
CA LYS A 50 4.52 -33.37 5.48
C LYS A 50 5.27 -33.67 6.78
N PHE A 51 5.04 -32.87 7.81
CA PHE A 51 5.72 -32.96 9.10
C PHE A 51 4.84 -33.53 10.22
N ASN A 52 3.62 -33.95 9.89
CA ASN A 52 2.63 -34.46 10.84
C ASN A 52 2.40 -33.50 12.03
N LEU A 53 2.23 -32.22 11.72
CA LEU A 53 1.95 -31.15 12.69
C LEU A 53 0.46 -30.82 12.71
N ASP A 54 0.00 -30.24 13.80
CA ASP A 54 -1.36 -29.70 13.89
C ASP A 54 -1.51 -28.48 12.96
N ALA A 55 -2.52 -28.52 12.10
CA ALA A 55 -2.74 -27.47 11.10
C ALA A 55 -3.11 -26.12 11.74
N SER A 56 -3.80 -26.12 12.88
CA SER A 56 -4.16 -24.89 13.60
C SER A 56 -2.94 -24.23 14.24
N ALA A 57 -2.01 -25.02 14.77
CA ALA A 57 -0.73 -24.52 15.28
C ALA A 57 0.14 -23.92 14.18
N VAL A 58 0.19 -24.55 13.00
CA VAL A 58 0.92 -24.00 11.84
C VAL A 58 0.26 -22.71 11.36
N GLN A 59 -1.08 -22.65 11.30
CA GLN A 59 -1.82 -21.44 10.94
C GLN A 59 -1.51 -20.29 11.91
N ALA A 60 -1.51 -20.55 13.22
CA ALA A 60 -1.19 -19.55 14.25
C ALA A 60 0.21 -18.93 14.06
N VAL A 61 1.22 -19.74 13.71
CA VAL A 61 2.57 -19.24 13.41
C VAL A 61 2.57 -18.35 12.16
N PHE A 62 1.83 -18.73 11.12
CA PHE A 62 1.71 -17.90 9.91
C PHE A 62 1.05 -16.55 10.20
N ASP A 63 0.00 -16.55 11.03
CA ASP A 63 -0.71 -15.34 11.42
C ASP A 63 0.18 -14.42 12.26
N GLU A 64 0.90 -14.96 13.26
CA GLU A 64 1.89 -14.20 14.05
C GLU A 64 3.01 -13.62 13.16
N GLN A 65 3.54 -14.42 12.24
CA GLN A 65 4.57 -13.95 11.30
C GLN A 65 4.04 -12.91 10.33
N ARG A 66 2.77 -13.01 9.95
CA ARG A 66 2.10 -12.03 9.10
C ARG A 66 1.97 -10.69 9.85
N GLU A 67 1.51 -10.69 11.09
CA GLU A 67 1.45 -9.50 11.95
C GLU A 67 2.84 -8.88 12.18
N THR A 68 3.84 -9.71 12.49
CA THR A 68 5.24 -9.27 12.64
C THR A 68 5.76 -8.63 11.35
N ARG A 69 5.43 -9.20 10.19
CA ARG A 69 5.83 -8.62 8.90
C ARG A 69 5.12 -7.30 8.62
N TYR A 70 3.84 -7.15 8.96
CA TYR A 70 3.15 -5.87 8.79
C TYR A 70 3.78 -4.78 9.64
N THR A 71 4.02 -5.03 10.94
CA THR A 71 4.66 -4.05 11.82
C THR A 71 6.06 -3.67 11.33
N GLN A 72 6.85 -4.65 10.89
CA GLN A 72 8.16 -4.41 10.27
C GLN A 72 8.06 -3.57 8.99
N MET A 73 7.08 -3.83 8.12
CA MET A 73 6.86 -3.07 6.90
C MET A 73 6.44 -1.63 7.19
N GLU A 74 5.55 -1.40 8.15
CA GLU A 74 5.15 -0.07 8.58
C GLU A 74 6.34 0.73 9.11
N MET A 75 7.14 0.14 10.01
CA MET A 75 8.34 0.79 10.55
C MET A 75 9.35 1.13 9.45
N ARG A 76 9.57 0.22 8.49
CA ARG A 76 10.48 0.46 7.36
C ARG A 76 9.94 1.55 6.42
N GLY A 77 8.62 1.57 6.20
CA GLY A 77 7.94 2.60 5.42
C GLY A 77 8.11 3.98 6.04
N GLU A 78 7.86 4.09 7.34
CA GLU A 78 8.01 5.33 8.09
C GLU A 78 9.45 5.84 8.06
N LYS A 79 10.43 4.99 8.35
CA LYS A 79 11.85 5.36 8.28
C LYS A 79 12.26 5.85 6.89
N ARG A 80 11.79 5.18 5.83
CA ARG A 80 12.08 5.60 4.44
C ARG A 80 11.44 6.94 4.11
N PHE A 81 10.23 7.18 4.58
CA PHE A 81 9.53 8.44 4.40
C PHE A 81 10.27 9.59 5.09
N GLN A 82 10.59 9.43 6.37
CA GLN A 82 11.34 10.44 7.15
C GLN A 82 12.72 10.71 6.54
N SER A 83 13.44 9.67 6.13
CA SER A 83 14.75 9.82 5.46
C SER A 83 14.64 10.60 4.14
N LYS A 84 13.60 10.37 3.34
CA LYS A 84 13.37 11.11 2.10
C LYS A 84 12.97 12.56 2.33
N LEU A 85 12.17 12.83 3.36
CA LEU A 85 11.83 14.18 3.75
C LEU A 85 13.07 14.96 4.17
N PHE A 86 13.89 14.37 5.05
CA PHE A 86 15.14 14.97 5.49
C PHE A 86 16.09 15.26 4.33
N GLN A 87 16.26 14.28 3.42
CA GLN A 87 17.10 14.47 2.25
C GLN A 87 16.55 15.58 1.34
N ALA A 88 15.23 15.65 1.14
CA ALA A 88 14.62 16.68 0.31
C ALA A 88 14.77 18.09 0.89
N VAL A 89 14.77 18.24 2.22
CA VAL A 89 15.11 19.51 2.88
C VAL A 89 16.58 19.85 2.70
N THR A 90 17.47 18.85 2.88
CA THR A 90 18.91 19.02 2.70
C THR A 90 19.28 19.42 1.27
N ASP A 91 18.63 18.79 0.29
CA ASP A 91 18.82 19.06 -1.14
C ASP A 91 18.15 20.36 -1.61
N GLY A 92 17.41 21.05 -0.72
CA GLY A 92 16.68 22.28 -1.04
C GLY A 92 15.46 22.08 -1.95
N ILE A 93 15.01 20.83 -2.12
CA ILE A 93 13.80 20.49 -2.87
C ILE A 93 12.54 20.89 -2.09
N LEU A 94 12.61 20.80 -0.77
CA LEU A 94 11.56 21.24 0.16
C LEU A 94 12.15 22.24 1.15
N THR A 95 11.34 23.20 1.59
CA THR A 95 11.63 23.96 2.80
C THR A 95 11.26 23.15 4.05
N GLN A 96 11.74 23.56 5.23
CA GLN A 96 11.35 22.93 6.49
C GLN A 96 9.83 23.00 6.72
N ASP A 97 9.22 24.15 6.47
CA ASP A 97 7.76 24.32 6.58
C ASP A 97 6.99 23.38 5.65
N GLN A 98 7.49 23.16 4.42
CA GLN A 98 6.88 22.21 3.50
C GLN A 98 7.06 20.76 3.96
N ALA A 99 8.20 20.40 4.54
CA ALA A 99 8.40 19.08 5.12
C ALA A 99 7.44 18.81 6.29
N ASP A 100 7.21 19.82 7.14
CA ASP A 100 6.26 19.72 8.25
C ASP A 100 4.82 19.53 7.75
N LEU A 101 4.43 20.26 6.69
CA LEU A 101 3.14 20.08 6.01
C LEU A 101 2.99 18.67 5.42
N VAL A 102 4.03 18.14 4.78
CA VAL A 102 4.02 16.76 4.25
C VAL A 102 3.91 15.73 5.37
N ASN A 103 4.61 15.93 6.49
CA ASN A 103 4.55 15.03 7.63
C ASN A 103 3.14 15.00 8.25
N ALA A 104 2.52 16.17 8.44
CA ALA A 104 1.13 16.26 8.89
C ALA A 104 0.17 15.55 7.92
N LYS A 105 0.33 15.79 6.61
CA LYS A 105 -0.50 15.14 5.59
C LYS A 105 -0.31 13.63 5.56
N HIS A 106 0.89 13.13 5.83
CA HIS A 106 1.16 11.68 5.90
C HIS A 106 0.40 11.00 7.03
N VAL A 107 0.25 11.67 8.19
CA VAL A 107 -0.57 11.19 9.31
C VAL A 107 -2.04 11.11 8.91
N GLU A 108 -2.60 12.18 8.34
CA GLU A 108 -3.99 12.18 7.83
C GLU A 108 -4.21 11.06 6.81
N MET A 109 -3.23 10.83 5.92
CA MET A 109 -3.29 9.77 4.93
C MET A 109 -3.23 8.37 5.54
N LYS A 110 -2.57 8.21 6.69
CA LYS A 110 -2.55 6.95 7.44
C LYS A 110 -3.94 6.67 8.03
N GLU A 111 -4.56 7.67 8.63
CA GLU A 111 -5.92 7.57 9.19
C GLU A 111 -6.96 7.30 8.10
N PHE A 112 -6.86 7.99 6.96
CA PHE A 112 -7.70 7.71 5.79
C PHE A 112 -7.57 6.25 5.33
N ARG A 113 -6.35 5.69 5.28
CA ARG A 113 -6.17 4.27 4.93
C ARG A 113 -6.82 3.33 5.95
N MET A 114 -6.82 3.68 7.23
CA MET A 114 -7.51 2.89 8.26
C MET A 114 -9.03 2.98 8.12
N SER A 115 -9.58 4.16 7.77
CA SER A 115 -11.02 4.34 7.58
C SER A 115 -11.59 3.58 6.38
N LEU A 116 -10.73 3.15 5.45
CA LEU A 116 -11.10 2.29 4.32
C LEU A 116 -11.19 0.81 4.68
N GLN A 117 -10.73 0.39 5.85
CA GLN A 117 -10.82 -1.01 6.27
C GLN A 117 -12.29 -1.43 6.39
N GLY A 118 -12.64 -2.58 5.80
CA GLY A 118 -14.01 -3.10 5.81
C GLY A 118 -14.98 -2.45 4.81
N LYS A 119 -14.55 -1.47 4.02
CA LYS A 119 -15.36 -0.91 2.92
C LYS A 119 -15.37 -1.81 1.69
N THR A 120 -16.42 -1.70 0.87
CA THR A 120 -16.51 -2.41 -0.40
C THR A 120 -15.50 -1.85 -1.42
N PRO A 121 -15.12 -2.64 -2.45
CA PRO A 121 -14.20 -2.17 -3.50
C PRO A 121 -14.71 -0.92 -4.23
N GLU A 122 -16.02 -0.74 -4.38
CA GLU A 122 -16.61 0.42 -5.04
C GLU A 122 -16.50 1.68 -4.17
N GLU A 123 -16.85 1.57 -2.88
CA GLU A 123 -16.68 2.66 -1.91
C GLU A 123 -15.21 3.06 -1.78
N ILE A 124 -14.29 2.09 -1.78
CA ILE A 124 -12.85 2.34 -1.75
C ILE A 124 -12.41 3.11 -3.01
N ARG A 125 -12.91 2.73 -4.19
CA ARG A 125 -12.57 3.42 -5.45
C ARG A 125 -13.05 4.87 -5.44
N ILE A 126 -14.28 5.10 -4.99
CA ILE A 126 -14.86 6.45 -4.89
C ILE A 126 -14.02 7.29 -3.91
N ALA A 127 -13.80 6.80 -2.69
CA ALA A 127 -13.02 7.50 -1.67
C ALA A 127 -11.58 7.79 -2.15
N LEU A 128 -10.92 6.85 -2.83
CA LEU A 128 -9.58 7.08 -3.38
C LEU A 128 -9.55 8.11 -4.51
N LYS A 129 -10.61 8.19 -5.32
CA LYS A 129 -10.71 9.17 -6.40
C LYS A 129 -10.84 10.58 -5.82
N GLU A 130 -11.76 10.76 -4.88
CA GLU A 130 -11.96 12.03 -4.16
C GLU A 130 -10.68 12.45 -3.43
N GLN A 131 -10.05 11.51 -2.72
CA GLN A 131 -8.80 11.77 -2.02
C GLN A 131 -7.68 12.17 -2.98
N LYS A 132 -7.59 11.53 -4.15
CA LYS A 132 -6.57 11.89 -5.16
C LYS A 132 -6.76 13.33 -5.65
N GLU A 133 -7.98 13.74 -5.93
CA GLU A 133 -8.30 15.10 -6.38
C GLU A 133 -7.97 16.13 -5.30
N ALA A 134 -8.35 15.86 -4.05
CA ALA A 134 -8.02 16.69 -2.90
C ALA A 134 -6.50 16.84 -2.71
N LEU A 135 -5.76 15.73 -2.82
CA LEU A 135 -4.30 15.73 -2.70
C LEU A 135 -3.62 16.48 -3.86
N ASP A 136 -4.13 16.32 -5.09
CA ASP A 136 -3.62 17.03 -6.26
C ASP A 136 -3.83 18.56 -6.18
N ALA A 137 -4.89 19.00 -5.51
CA ALA A 137 -5.09 20.42 -5.21
C ALA A 137 -4.13 20.90 -4.10
N TRP A 138 -4.06 20.14 -2.99
CA TRP A 138 -3.22 20.46 -1.84
C TRP A 138 -1.73 20.61 -2.20
N VAL A 139 -1.19 19.71 -3.01
CA VAL A 139 0.22 19.79 -3.45
C VAL A 139 0.50 21.03 -4.31
N LYS A 140 -0.46 21.45 -5.14
CA LYS A 140 -0.31 22.66 -5.96
C LYS A 140 -0.34 23.91 -5.11
N GLU A 141 -1.29 23.99 -4.18
CA GLU A 141 -1.46 25.13 -3.28
C GLU A 141 -0.21 25.34 -2.40
N ASN A 142 0.38 24.24 -1.91
CA ASN A 142 1.53 24.28 -1.01
C ASN A 142 2.89 24.21 -1.73
N ASN A 143 2.90 24.19 -3.07
CA ASN A 143 4.10 24.04 -3.90
C ASN A 143 4.95 22.81 -3.55
N ILE A 144 4.29 21.69 -3.24
CA ILE A 144 4.93 20.42 -2.86
C ILE A 144 4.99 19.49 -4.07
N PRO A 145 6.12 18.82 -4.35
CA PRO A 145 6.18 17.82 -5.41
C PRO A 145 5.24 16.63 -5.12
N LYS A 146 4.46 16.22 -6.12
CA LYS A 146 3.48 15.12 -6.00
C LYS A 146 4.08 13.81 -5.49
N SER A 147 5.37 13.58 -5.73
CA SER A 147 6.10 12.39 -5.26
C SER A 147 6.01 12.17 -3.75
N PHE A 148 5.90 13.24 -2.95
CA PHE A 148 5.84 13.16 -1.49
C PHE A 148 4.49 12.74 -0.94
N VAL A 149 3.43 12.80 -1.75
CA VAL A 149 2.06 12.48 -1.34
C VAL A 149 1.62 11.09 -1.84
N PHE A 150 2.15 10.65 -2.98
CA PHE A 150 1.84 9.34 -3.55
C PHE A 150 2.82 8.23 -3.15
N PHE A 151 3.60 8.45 -2.08
CA PHE A 151 4.71 7.59 -1.67
C PHE A 151 4.31 6.15 -1.26
N GLY A 152 3.01 5.82 -1.23
CA GLY A 152 2.49 4.46 -1.05
C GLY A 152 1.90 3.79 -2.29
N ARG A 153 1.73 4.50 -3.42
CA ARG A 153 1.03 3.97 -4.62
C ARG A 153 1.97 3.46 -5.71
N GLY A 154 3.25 3.83 -5.65
CA GLY A 154 4.28 3.41 -6.62
C GLY A 154 4.80 1.98 -6.43
N SER A 155 4.57 1.34 -5.27
CA SER A 155 5.04 -0.03 -5.03
C SER A 155 3.99 -1.11 -5.32
N MET A 156 2.71 -0.77 -5.46
CA MET A 156 1.67 -1.73 -5.88
C MET A 156 1.42 -1.74 -7.39
N MET A 157 1.80 -0.69 -8.13
CA MET A 157 1.69 -0.66 -9.59
C MET A 157 2.95 -1.11 -10.34
N MET A 158 4.05 -1.40 -9.63
CA MET A 158 5.27 -1.99 -10.21
C MET A 158 5.43 -3.48 -9.85
N GLY A 159 4.31 -4.17 -9.57
CA GLY A 159 4.26 -5.61 -9.28
C GLY A 159 3.21 -6.38 -10.07
N ARG A 160 2.47 -5.73 -10.97
CA ARG A 160 1.51 -6.37 -11.88
C ARG A 160 1.85 -6.01 -13.33
N GLY A 161 2.61 -6.91 -13.97
CA GLY A 161 2.63 -7.05 -15.43
C GLY A 161 3.66 -6.20 -16.17
N HIS A 162 4.94 -6.59 -16.14
CA HIS A 162 5.92 -6.27 -17.20
C HIS A 162 6.74 -7.50 -17.65
N GLY A 163 6.20 -8.71 -17.47
CA GLY A 163 6.85 -9.97 -17.84
C GLY A 163 6.16 -10.74 -18.99
N ALA A 164 5.19 -10.15 -19.69
CA ALA A 164 4.36 -10.87 -20.66
C ALA A 164 4.26 -10.18 -22.03
N LYS A 165 5.35 -9.58 -22.52
CA LYS A 165 5.43 -9.10 -23.91
C LYS A 165 6.86 -8.99 -24.44
N MET A 166 7.58 -10.11 -24.47
CA MET A 166 8.79 -10.27 -25.28
C MET A 166 8.91 -11.73 -25.76
N MET A 167 7.86 -12.32 -26.34
CA MET A 167 8.02 -13.56 -27.11
C MET A 167 6.87 -13.79 -28.10
N SER A 168 6.73 -12.89 -29.07
CA SER A 168 6.09 -13.21 -30.35
C SER A 168 6.35 -12.06 -31.32
N GLY A 169 7.45 -12.18 -32.06
CA GLY A 169 7.89 -11.18 -33.04
C GLY A 169 8.94 -11.78 -33.96
N THR A 170 8.43 -12.47 -34.97
CA THR A 170 9.06 -12.89 -36.24
C THR A 170 10.18 -11.99 -36.78
N GLY A 171 11.19 -12.61 -37.40
CA GLY A 171 12.07 -11.99 -38.42
C GLY A 171 13.56 -12.30 -38.18
N SER A 172 14.14 -13.33 -38.80
CA SER A 172 14.79 -13.26 -40.11
C SER A 172 15.88 -12.17 -40.20
N ALA A 173 17.12 -12.53 -39.87
CA ALA A 173 18.35 -12.01 -40.51
C ALA A 173 19.60 -12.72 -39.94
N PHE A 174 19.91 -13.92 -40.44
CA PHE A 174 21.30 -14.41 -40.45
C PHE A 174 21.75 -14.43 -41.91
N HIS A 175 22.12 -13.24 -42.39
CA HIS A 175 22.99 -13.08 -43.53
C HIS A 175 24.33 -12.62 -42.98
N ALA A 176 25.27 -13.55 -42.85
CA ALA A 176 26.68 -13.29 -42.68
C ALA A 176 27.43 -14.33 -43.50
N GLU A 177 27.38 -14.11 -44.81
CA GLU A 177 28.37 -14.58 -45.76
C GLU A 177 29.72 -13.96 -45.38
N MET A 178 30.68 -14.79 -45.00
CA MET A 178 32.12 -14.68 -45.31
C MET A 178 32.88 -15.66 -44.41
N MET A 179 33.36 -16.77 -44.99
CA MET A 179 34.79 -17.09 -44.98
C MET A 179 35.10 -18.20 -46.01
N PRO A 180 36.16 -18.05 -46.80
CA PRO A 180 36.51 -18.96 -47.89
C PRO A 180 37.36 -20.16 -47.44
N ALA A 181 37.19 -21.25 -48.18
CA ALA A 181 38.16 -22.31 -48.52
C ALA A 181 39.28 -22.67 -47.51
N MET A 182 39.22 -23.88 -46.96
CA MET A 182 40.40 -24.70 -46.68
C MET A 182 40.05 -26.21 -46.81
N GLU A 183 40.60 -26.82 -47.86
CA GLU A 183 40.97 -28.23 -48.07
C GLU A 183 40.16 -29.37 -47.41
N MET A 184 39.49 -30.20 -48.22
CA MET A 184 40.01 -31.47 -48.75
C MET A 184 39.13 -31.97 -49.90
#